data_AF-A0A353Y5N4-F1
#
_entry.id   AF-A0A353Y5N4-F1
#
_cell.length_a   1.000
_cell.length_b   1.000
_cell.length_c   1.000
_cell.angle_alpha   90.00
_cell.angle_beta   90.00
_cell.angle_gamma   90.00
#
_symmetry.space_group_name_H-M   'P 1'
#
loop_
_entity.id
_entity.type
_entity.pdbx_description
1 polymer ?
#
loop_
_entity_poly.entity_id
_entity_poly.type
_entity_poly.pdbx_seq_one_letter_code
_entity_poly.pdbx_strand_id
1 'polypeptide(L)'
;MAIIALVLSNIITVRLYLGLRDQAVASGVRQGQATATALQCSEGTEKLEQQAQVRQHAAQPKIDAAAEAARQRHAEAQRILSAPAAVPGDACASADALIGAWWGAQP
;
A
#
# COMPACT_ATOMS: atom_id res chain seq x y z
N MET A 1 -23.43 -18.86 -69.46
CA MET A 1 -22.57 -19.56 -68.48
C MET A 1 -21.42 -18.68 -67.96
N ALA A 2 -20.60 -18.04 -68.81
CA ALA A 2 -19.45 -17.24 -68.37
C ALA A 2 -19.78 -16.07 -67.42
N ILE A 3 -20.88 -15.34 -67.66
CA ILE A 3 -21.29 -14.21 -66.82
C ILE A 3 -21.67 -14.65 -65.40
N ILE A 4 -22.37 -15.79 -65.29
CA ILE A 4 -22.77 -16.36 -63.99
C ILE A 4 -21.52 -16.76 -63.19
N ALA A 5 -20.53 -17.37 -63.84
CA ALA A 5 -19.27 -17.72 -63.19
C ALA A 5 -18.50 -16.48 -62.68
N LEU A 6 -18.50 -15.40 -63.46
CA LEU A 6 -17.85 -14.14 -63.06
C LEU A 6 -18.52 -13.51 -61.84
N VAL A 7 -19.86 -13.46 -61.83
CA VAL A 7 -20.63 -12.90 -60.71
C VAL A 7 -20.43 -13.72 -59.44
N LEU A 8 -20.48 -15.05 -59.53
CA LEU A 8 -20.24 -15.93 -58.39
C LEU A 8 -18.81 -15.76 -57.83
N SER A 9 -17.81 -15.63 -58.69
CA SER A 9 -16.44 -15.36 -58.26
C SER A 9 -16.33 -14.05 -57.49
N ASN A 10 -16.98 -12.97 -57.94
CA ASN A 10 -16.96 -11.69 -57.23
C ASN A 10 -17.66 -11.78 -55.87
N ILE A 11 -18.79 -12.49 -55.78
CA ILE A 11 -19.51 -12.70 -54.52
C ILE A 11 -18.64 -13.45 -53.52
N ILE A 12 -17.94 -14.49 -53.95
CA ILE A 12 -17.03 -15.27 -53.10
C ILE A 12 -15.89 -14.39 -52.59
N THR A 13 -15.25 -13.62 -53.47
CA THR A 13 -14.16 -12.71 -53.08
C THR A 13 -14.62 -11.65 -52.08
N VAL A 14 -15.81 -11.07 -52.29
CA VAL A 14 -16.38 -10.08 -51.36
C VAL A 14 -16.66 -10.71 -50.00
N ARG A 15 -17.20 -11.93 -49.95
CA ARG A 15 -17.44 -12.64 -48.69
C ARG A 15 -16.15 -12.92 -47.92
N LEU A 16 -15.10 -13.37 -48.61
CA LEU A 16 -13.79 -13.61 -48.00
C LEU A 16 -13.17 -12.32 -47.47
N TYR A 17 -13.22 -11.25 -48.25
CA TYR A 17 -12.71 -9.93 -47.85
C TYR A 17 -13.42 -9.40 -46.61
N LEU A 18 -14.76 -9.46 -46.58
CA LEU A 18 -15.54 -9.03 -45.42
C LEU A 18 -15.21 -9.86 -44.17
N GLY A 19 -15.08 -11.19 -44.31
CA GLY A 19 -14.69 -12.06 -43.20
C GLY A 19 -13.31 -11.74 -42.63
N LEU A 20 -12.31 -11.48 -43.49
CA LEU A 20 -10.97 -11.07 -43.07
C LEU A 20 -10.98 -9.70 -42.40
N ARG A 21 -11.75 -8.75 -42.93
CA ARG A 21 -11.91 -7.41 -42.36
C ARG A 21 -12.52 -7.48 -40.97
N ASP A 22 -13.59 -8.25 -40.79
CA ASP A 22 -14.26 -8.39 -39.50
C ASP A 22 -13.35 -9.06 -38.46
N GLN A 23 -12.56 -10.07 -38.88
CA GLN A 23 -11.54 -10.67 -38.02
C GLN A 23 -10.45 -9.67 -37.60
N ALA A 24 -9.96 -8.86 -38.54
CA ALA A 24 -8.94 -7.84 -38.26
C ALA A 24 -9.46 -6.75 -37.30
N VAL A 25 -10.71 -6.33 -37.48
CA VAL A 25 -11.38 -5.39 -36.56
C VAL A 25 -11.54 -6.03 -35.18
N ALA A 26 -12.02 -7.27 -35.10
CA ALA A 26 -12.19 -7.99 -33.84
C ALA A 26 -10.87 -8.25 -33.12
N SER A 27 -9.78 -8.54 -33.84
CA SER A 27 -8.44 -8.65 -33.24
C SER A 27 -7.95 -7.29 -32.71
N GLY A 28 -8.16 -6.21 -33.47
CA GLY A 28 -7.79 -4.87 -33.05
C GLY A 28 -8.52 -4.42 -31.78
N VAL A 29 -9.83 -4.68 -31.69
CA VAL A 29 -10.62 -4.40 -30.49
C VAL A 29 -10.12 -5.20 -29.29
N ARG A 30 -9.86 -6.50 -29.45
CA ARG A 30 -9.35 -7.34 -28.35
C ARG A 30 -7.97 -6.90 -27.88
N GLN A 31 -7.08 -6.53 -28.81
CA GLN A 31 -5.76 -6.01 -28.47
C GLN A 31 -5.88 -4.68 -27.72
N GLY A 32 -6.72 -3.76 -28.19
CA GLY A 32 -6.96 -2.48 -27.52
C GLY A 32 -7.54 -2.63 -26.11
N GLN A 33 -8.43 -3.60 -25.90
CA GLN A 33 -8.96 -3.92 -24.57
C GLN A 33 -7.87 -4.51 -23.65
N ALA A 34 -7.04 -5.42 -24.17
CA ALA A 34 -5.94 -6.00 -23.40
C ALA A 34 -4.92 -4.93 -22.98
N THR A 35 -4.55 -4.02 -23.88
CA THR A 35 -3.62 -2.93 -23.55
C THR A 35 -4.24 -1.93 -22.58
N ALA A 36 -5.51 -1.56 -22.76
CA ALA A 36 -6.21 -0.67 -21.83
C ALA A 36 -6.30 -1.28 -20.42
N THR A 37 -6.58 -2.58 -20.32
CA THR A 37 -6.63 -3.30 -19.03
C THR A 37 -5.25 -3.32 -18.39
N ALA A 38 -4.19 -3.64 -19.16
CA ALA A 38 -2.82 -3.63 -18.65
C ALA A 38 -2.40 -2.24 -18.14
N LEU A 39 -2.73 -1.18 -18.87
CA LEU A 39 -2.48 0.20 -18.46
C LEU A 39 -3.20 0.55 -17.16
N GLN A 40 -4.48 0.21 -17.03
CA GLN A 40 -5.24 0.46 -15.80
C GLN A 40 -4.66 -0.27 -14.59
N CYS A 41 -4.21 -1.52 -14.76
CA CYS A 41 -3.53 -2.26 -13.71
C CYS A 41 -2.23 -1.56 -13.28
N SER A 42 -1.38 -1.18 -14.26
CA SER A 42 -0.11 -0.50 -13.99
C SER A 42 -0.31 0.86 -13.30
N GLU A 43 -1.23 1.69 -13.80
CA GLU A 43 -1.56 2.98 -13.19
C GLU A 43 -2.13 2.82 -11.78
N GLY A 44 -2.94 1.78 -11.56
CA GLY A 44 -3.47 1.45 -10.24
C GLY A 44 -2.36 1.10 -9.25
N THR A 45 -1.40 0.27 -9.66
CA THR A 45 -0.24 -0.09 -8.83
C THR A 45 0.66 1.10 -8.54
N GLU A 46 0.92 1.96 -9.53
CA GLU A 46 1.75 3.15 -9.36
C GLU A 46 1.09 4.16 -8.40
N LYS A 47 -0.23 4.37 -8.52
CA LYS A 47 -0.99 5.20 -7.57
C LYS A 47 -0.96 4.61 -6.15
N LEU A 48 -1.07 3.30 -6.02
CA LEU A 48 -1.00 2.62 -4.72
C LEU A 48 0.39 2.81 -4.09
N GLU A 49 1.45 2.67 -4.87
CA GLU A 49 2.82 2.89 -4.41
C GLU A 49 3.05 4.33 -3.95
N GLN A 50 2.59 5.33 -4.73
CA GLN A 50 2.67 6.74 -4.35
C GLN A 50 1.94 7.01 -3.02
N GLN A 51 0.73 6.46 -2.84
CA GLN A 51 -0.01 6.61 -1.59
C GLN A 51 0.69 5.92 -0.41
N ALA A 52 1.31 4.76 -0.64
CA ALA A 52 2.08 4.05 0.37
C ALA A 52 3.30 4.87 0.80
N GLN A 53 4.05 5.45 -0.15
CA GLN A 53 5.19 6.33 0.14
C GLN A 53 4.77 7.56 0.96
N VAL A 54 3.67 8.22 0.58
CA VAL A 54 3.13 9.37 1.36
C VAL A 54 2.78 8.95 2.79
N ARG A 55 2.10 7.82 2.97
CA ARG A 55 1.75 7.29 4.29
C ARG A 55 2.99 6.93 5.10
N GLN A 56 4.00 6.32 4.48
CA GLN A 56 5.26 5.98 5.12
C GLN A 56 5.98 7.25 5.60
N HIS A 57 6.14 8.26 4.73
CA HIS A 57 6.77 9.52 5.10
C HIS A 57 6.03 10.26 6.22
N ALA A 58 4.69 10.21 6.23
CA ALA A 58 3.90 10.82 7.30
C ALA A 58 3.94 10.01 8.62
N ALA A 59 4.08 8.68 8.53
CA ALA A 59 4.10 7.80 9.69
C ALA A 59 5.49 7.69 10.35
N GLN A 60 6.56 7.69 9.57
CA GLN A 60 7.93 7.52 10.05
C GLN A 60 8.28 8.45 11.24
N PRO A 61 8.04 9.78 11.19
CA PRO A 61 8.37 10.64 12.34
C PRO A 61 7.55 10.30 13.59
N LYS A 62 6.32 9.81 13.45
CA LYS A 62 5.50 9.36 14.58
C LYS A 62 6.03 8.07 15.17
N ILE A 63 6.47 7.15 14.32
CA ILE A 63 7.12 5.90 14.74
C ILE A 63 8.41 6.22 15.49
N ASP A 64 9.24 7.11 14.95
CA ASP A 64 10.51 7.51 15.56
C ASP A 64 10.29 8.23 16.91
N ALA A 65 9.31 9.14 16.98
CA ALA A 65 8.93 9.81 18.22
C ALA A 65 8.40 8.84 19.27
N ALA A 66 7.58 7.86 18.88
CA ALA A 66 7.09 6.83 19.79
C ALA A 66 8.23 5.93 20.30
N ALA A 67 9.18 5.56 19.42
CA ALA A 67 10.36 4.79 19.79
C ALA A 67 11.24 5.57 20.78
N GLU A 68 11.43 6.87 20.57
CA GLU A 68 12.17 7.73 21.49
C GLU A 68 11.46 7.87 22.85
N ALA A 69 10.15 8.13 22.85
CA ALA A 69 9.36 8.19 24.08
C ALA A 69 9.44 6.86 24.88
N ALA A 70 9.42 5.72 24.18
CA ALA A 70 9.61 4.42 24.81
C ALA A 70 11.01 4.28 25.43
N ARG A 71 12.07 4.66 24.71
CA ARG A 71 13.45 4.66 25.24
C ARG A 71 13.57 5.49 26.51
N GLN A 72 12.99 6.70 26.51
CA GLN A 72 13.01 7.57 27.68
C GLN A 72 12.28 6.96 28.88
N ARG A 73 11.12 6.36 28.67
CA ARG A 73 10.38 5.65 29.73
C ARG A 73 11.13 4.44 30.27
N HIS A 74 11.83 3.69 29.42
CA HIS A 74 12.67 2.58 29.86
C HIS A 74 13.89 3.05 30.67
N ALA A 75 14.55 4.13 30.24
CA ALA A 75 15.66 4.72 30.98
C ALA A 75 15.20 5.22 32.38
N GLU A 76 14.04 5.85 32.43
CA GLU A 76 13.41 6.31 33.66
C GLU A 76 13.05 5.15 34.60
N ALA A 77 12.44 4.09 34.08
CA ALA A 77 12.15 2.89 34.85
C ALA A 77 13.44 2.26 35.40
N GLN A 78 14.49 2.15 34.59
CA GLN A 78 15.78 1.63 35.05
C GLN A 78 16.37 2.49 36.17
N ARG A 79 16.28 3.82 36.05
CA ARG A 79 16.71 4.76 37.11
C ARG A 79 15.97 4.50 38.41
N ILE A 80 14.63 4.39 38.37
CA ILE A 80 13.81 4.09 39.55
C ILE A 80 14.15 2.73 40.16
N LEU A 81 14.25 1.68 39.34
CA LEU A 81 14.55 0.32 39.81
C LEU A 81 15.97 0.19 40.38
N SER A 82 16.90 1.04 39.95
CA SER A 82 18.28 1.09 40.46
C SER A 82 18.47 2.03 41.65
N ALA A 83 17.48 2.85 41.98
CA ALA A 83 17.57 3.81 43.07
C ALA A 83 17.52 3.07 44.43
N PRO A 84 18.34 3.50 45.41
CA PRO A 84 18.23 2.98 46.77
C PRO A 84 16.84 3.31 47.37
N ALA A 85 16.40 2.48 48.32
CA ALA A 85 15.13 2.68 49.00
C ALA A 85 15.08 4.07 49.66
N ALA A 86 14.03 4.84 49.36
CA ALA A 86 13.85 6.19 49.90
C ALA A 86 13.70 6.17 51.44
N VAL A 87 13.11 5.10 51.98
CA VAL A 87 12.99 4.85 53.42
C VAL A 87 13.62 3.49 53.74
N PRO A 88 14.88 3.47 54.24
CA PRO A 88 15.55 2.23 54.60
C PRO A 88 14.75 1.44 55.63
N GLY A 89 14.46 0.17 55.33
CA GLY A 89 13.71 -0.73 56.22
C GLY A 89 12.18 -0.63 56.11
N ASP A 90 11.64 0.33 55.35
CA ASP A 90 10.19 0.46 55.10
C ASP A 90 9.91 0.45 53.60
N ALA A 91 9.57 -0.75 53.10
CA ALA A 91 9.27 -0.97 51.68
C ALA A 91 7.96 -0.28 51.24
N CYS A 92 6.97 -0.17 52.14
CA CYS A 92 5.69 0.47 51.82
C CYS A 92 5.86 1.99 51.68
N ALA A 93 6.54 2.63 52.63
CA ALA A 93 6.82 4.07 52.56
C ALA A 93 7.73 4.43 51.37
N SER A 94 8.68 3.55 51.02
CA SER A 94 9.51 3.71 49.84
C SER A 94 8.72 3.60 48.52
N ALA A 95 7.76 2.67 48.45
CA ALA A 95 6.90 2.51 47.28
C ALA A 95 5.95 3.70 47.10
N ASP A 96 5.34 4.20 48.17
CA ASP A 96 4.48 5.39 48.13
C ASP A 96 5.24 6.63 47.64
N ALA A 97 6.49 6.81 48.09
CA ALA A 97 7.35 7.92 47.63
C ALA A 97 7.67 7.83 46.12
N LEU A 98 7.94 6.61 45.62
CA LEU A 98 8.21 6.39 44.19
C LEU A 98 6.97 6.58 43.32
N ILE A 99 5.81 6.07 43.75
CA ILE A 99 4.53 6.25 43.05
C ILE A 99 4.14 7.73 43.05
N GLY A 100 4.25 8.43 44.17
CA GLY A 100 3.96 9.87 44.26
C GLY A 100 4.82 10.70 43.29
N ALA A 101 6.12 10.40 43.22
CA ALA A 101 7.03 11.05 42.27
C ALA A 101 6.66 10.75 40.81
N TRP A 102 6.24 9.52 40.51
CA TRP A 102 5.84 9.11 39.16
C TRP A 102 4.54 9.77 38.69
N TRP A 103 3.52 9.87 39.56
CA TRP A 103 2.25 10.51 39.22
C TRP A 103 2.38 12.04 39.08
N GLY A 104 3.30 12.67 39.84
CA GLY A 104 3.56 14.12 39.76
C GLY A 104 4.40 14.56 38.56
N ALA A 105 5.06 13.63 37.86
CA ALA A 105 5.96 13.92 36.73
C ALA A 105 5.30 13.73 35.35
N GLN A 106 3.98 13.55 35.27
CA GLN A 106 3.27 13.51 33.99
C GLN A 106 3.31 14.89 33.30
N PRO A 107 3.58 14.95 31.98
CA PRO A 107 3.52 16.20 31.22
C PRO A 107 2.11 16.77 31.12
#